data_AF-A0A7V9N7P0-F1
#
_entry.id   AF-A0A7V9N7P0-F1
#
_cell.length_a   1.000
_cell.length_b   1.000
_cell.length_c   1.000
_cell.angle_alpha   90.00
_cell.angle_beta   90.00
_cell.angle_gamma   90.00
#
_symmetry.space_group_name_H-M   'P 1'
#
loop_
_entity.id
_entity.type
_entity.pdbx_description
1 polymer ?
#
loop_
_entity_poly.entity_id
_entity_poly.type
_entity_poly.pdbx_seq_one_letter_code
_entity_poly.pdbx_strand_id
1 'polypeptide(L)'
;MTGVPALPETPHELPLDRGHVDALVDRVRAGETVDLLAAVLNAVDWSSFTTAEGEPLAEQARADLRHYYRQKWEDIGPLFLAELLSTEFMTEQRARGDVVFSERLLELGRTEPELWHEIRQFFRRKEMVTALLAAGHVPSANTVVSPPDEDDEEDLWE
;
A
#
# COMPACT_ATOMS: atom_id res chain seq x y z
N MET A 1 33.98 0.68 7.02
CA MET A 1 33.15 -0.28 6.26
C MET A 1 31.94 0.50 5.77
N THR A 2 31.99 0.99 4.53
CA THR A 2 30.84 1.62 3.89
C THR A 2 29.94 0.50 3.40
N GLY A 3 28.96 0.12 4.21
CA GLY A 3 27.96 -0.86 3.81
C GLY A 3 27.14 -0.27 2.67
N VAL A 4 27.10 -0.97 1.53
CA VAL A 4 26.10 -0.71 0.50
C VAL A 4 24.73 -0.80 1.20
N PRO A 5 23.87 0.23 1.11
CA PRO A 5 22.55 0.17 1.74
C PRO A 5 21.82 -1.07 1.21
N ALA A 6 21.30 -1.88 2.14
CA ALA A 6 20.56 -3.08 1.79
C ALA A 6 19.33 -2.68 0.97
N LEU A 7 19.03 -3.45 -0.08
CA LEU A 7 17.80 -3.27 -0.83
C LEU A 7 16.60 -3.52 0.09
N PRO A 8 15.50 -2.75 -0.06
CA PRO A 8 14.25 -2.98 0.66
C PRO A 8 13.80 -4.44 0.59
N GLU A 9 13.54 -5.03 1.75
CA GLU A 9 13.03 -6.39 1.86
C GLU A 9 11.51 -6.45 1.83
N THR A 10 10.88 -5.41 2.36
CA THR A 10 9.43 -5.29 2.47
C THR A 10 8.92 -3.98 1.83
N PRO A 11 7.64 -3.91 1.41
CA PRO A 11 7.13 -2.71 0.75
C PRO A 11 7.20 -1.43 1.59
N HIS A 12 7.19 -1.52 2.93
CA HIS A 12 7.22 -0.35 3.82
C HIS A 12 8.62 0.28 3.95
N GLU A 13 9.65 -0.41 3.47
CA GLU A 13 11.01 0.12 3.39
C GLU A 13 11.24 0.91 2.09
N LEU A 14 10.30 0.87 1.14
CA LEU A 14 10.41 1.63 -0.09
C LEU A 14 10.36 3.14 0.17
N PRO A 15 11.25 3.91 -0.48
CA PRO A 15 11.17 5.35 -0.47
C PRO A 15 10.04 5.79 -1.41
N LEU A 16 8.87 6.13 -0.84
CA LEU A 16 7.72 6.58 -1.61
C LEU A 16 7.70 8.11 -1.75
N ASP A 17 7.47 8.58 -2.98
CA ASP A 17 7.09 9.96 -3.27
C ASP A 17 5.62 10.16 -2.89
N ARG A 18 5.44 10.90 -1.80
CA ARG A 18 4.13 11.20 -1.22
C ARG A 18 3.25 12.07 -2.12
N GLY A 19 3.83 12.89 -2.99
CA GLY A 19 3.07 13.66 -3.98
C GLY A 19 2.38 12.75 -4.99
N HIS A 20 3.02 11.65 -5.40
CA HIS A 20 2.39 10.64 -6.26
C HIS A 20 1.28 9.86 -5.53
N VAL A 21 1.45 9.57 -4.24
CA VAL A 21 0.41 8.91 -3.43
C VAL A 21 -0.83 9.80 -3.30
N ASP A 22 -0.64 11.09 -3.04
CA ASP A 22 -1.72 12.07 -2.99
C ASP A 22 -2.50 12.15 -4.32
N ALA A 23 -1.78 12.30 -5.44
CA ALA A 23 -2.38 12.30 -6.77
C ALA A 23 -3.11 10.98 -7.10
N LEU A 24 -2.59 9.84 -6.63
CA LEU A 24 -3.26 8.54 -6.76
C LEU A 24 -4.63 8.56 -6.04
N VAL A 25 -4.69 9.06 -4.81
CA VAL A 25 -5.94 9.12 -4.04
C VAL A 25 -6.98 9.99 -4.74
N ASP A 26 -6.57 11.14 -5.29
CA ASP A 26 -7.48 12.01 -6.04
C ASP A 26 -8.04 11.35 -7.30
N ARG A 27 -7.21 10.59 -8.03
CA ARG A 27 -7.69 9.81 -9.19
C ARG A 27 -8.67 8.71 -8.80
N VAL A 28 -8.39 7.98 -7.71
CA VAL A 28 -9.31 6.95 -7.20
C VAL A 28 -10.63 7.56 -6.72
N ARG A 29 -10.60 8.74 -6.07
CA ARG A 29 -11.82 9.51 -5.72
C ARG A 29 -12.64 9.91 -6.94
N ALA A 30 -11.98 10.19 -8.06
CA ALA A 30 -12.62 10.47 -9.34
C ALA A 30 -13.17 9.20 -10.04
N GLY A 31 -13.02 8.02 -9.43
CA GLY A 31 -13.54 6.75 -9.93
C GLY A 31 -12.52 5.90 -10.70
N GLU A 32 -11.23 6.25 -10.70
CA GLU A 32 -10.19 5.41 -11.32
C GLU A 32 -10.04 4.09 -10.54
N THR A 33 -10.11 2.97 -11.26
CA THR A 33 -9.73 1.65 -10.74
C THR A 33 -8.24 1.41 -10.98
N VAL A 34 -7.52 0.96 -9.95
CA VAL A 34 -6.05 0.81 -10.00
C VAL A 34 -5.58 -0.56 -9.55
N ASP A 35 -4.49 -1.05 -10.15
CA ASP A 35 -3.66 -2.11 -9.59
C ASP A 35 -2.80 -1.50 -8.46
N LEU A 36 -3.07 -1.89 -7.22
CA LEU A 36 -2.40 -1.30 -6.04
C LEU A 36 -0.91 -1.59 -5.99
N LEU A 37 -0.45 -2.75 -6.46
CA LEU A 37 0.98 -3.06 -6.51
C LEU A 37 1.68 -2.18 -7.54
N ALA A 38 1.07 -2.05 -8.72
CA ALA A 38 1.55 -1.11 -9.73
C ALA A 38 1.57 0.33 -9.21
N ALA A 39 0.52 0.74 -8.48
CA ALA A 39 0.41 2.07 -7.92
C ALA A 39 1.52 2.35 -6.88
N VAL A 40 1.81 1.41 -5.98
CA VAL A 40 2.95 1.50 -5.05
C VAL A 40 4.26 1.67 -5.82
N LEU A 41 4.55 0.82 -6.80
CA LEU A 41 5.80 0.87 -7.59
C LEU A 41 5.91 2.13 -8.48
N ASN A 42 4.78 2.74 -8.82
CA ASN A 42 4.74 4.03 -9.51
C ASN A 42 5.02 5.20 -8.57
N ALA A 43 4.67 5.06 -7.28
CA ALA A 43 4.94 6.06 -6.26
C ALA A 43 6.39 5.98 -5.70
N VAL A 44 7.16 4.92 -5.96
CA VAL A 44 8.56 4.84 -5.50
C VAL A 44 9.43 5.95 -6.13
N ASP A 45 10.20 6.63 -5.29
CA ASP A 45 11.29 7.50 -5.71
C ASP A 45 12.50 6.65 -6.14
N TRP A 46 12.52 6.24 -7.39
CA TRP A 46 13.62 5.44 -7.95
C TRP A 46 14.95 6.20 -8.02
N SER A 47 14.95 7.53 -7.84
CA SER A 47 16.17 8.33 -7.85
C SER A 47 16.98 8.20 -6.54
N SER A 48 16.35 7.73 -5.46
CA SER A 48 17.03 7.49 -4.19
C SER A 48 17.90 6.23 -4.19
N PHE A 49 17.76 5.37 -5.19
CA PHE A 49 18.56 4.16 -5.34
C PHE A 49 19.85 4.47 -6.10
N THR A 50 20.97 3.92 -5.61
CA THR A 50 22.30 4.13 -6.17
C THR A 50 23.05 2.82 -6.38
N THR A 51 24.13 2.86 -7.17
CA THR A 51 25.08 1.75 -7.30
C THR A 51 25.86 1.54 -5.99
N ALA A 52 26.66 0.47 -5.92
CA ALA A 52 27.54 0.22 -4.78
C ALA A 52 28.54 1.37 -4.53
N GLU A 53 28.88 2.11 -5.59
CA GLU A 53 29.77 3.28 -5.58
C GLU A 53 29.03 4.59 -5.25
N GLY A 54 27.69 4.54 -5.10
CA GLY A 54 26.86 5.70 -4.78
C GLY A 54 26.40 6.51 -5.99
N GLU A 55 26.58 6.01 -7.21
CA GLU A 55 26.14 6.69 -8.43
C GLU A 55 24.63 6.47 -8.68
N PRO A 56 23.90 7.44 -9.27
CA PRO A 56 22.51 7.24 -9.65
C PRO A 56 22.35 6.03 -10.59
N LEU A 57 21.30 5.23 -10.37
CA LEU A 57 21.02 4.12 -11.26
C LEU A 57 20.63 4.59 -12.66
N ALA A 58 21.18 3.90 -13.67
CA ALA A 58 20.76 4.05 -15.06
C ALA A 58 19.29 3.64 -15.26
N GLU A 59 18.65 4.14 -16.32
CA GLU A 59 17.24 3.86 -16.60
C GLU A 59 16.92 2.36 -16.65
N GLN A 60 17.76 1.58 -17.34
CA GLN A 60 17.56 0.14 -17.43
C GLN A 60 17.63 -0.53 -16.05
N ALA A 61 18.58 -0.15 -15.19
CA ALA A 61 18.70 -0.72 -13.85
C ALA A 61 17.48 -0.38 -12.96
N ARG A 62 16.90 0.82 -13.11
CA ARG A 62 15.65 1.20 -12.43
C ARG A 62 14.47 0.39 -12.94
N ALA A 63 14.38 0.15 -14.25
CA ALA A 63 13.35 -0.70 -14.84
C ALA A 63 13.47 -2.15 -14.34
N ASP A 64 14.69 -2.68 -14.26
CA ASP A 64 14.96 -4.03 -13.76
C ASP A 64 14.58 -4.17 -12.28
N LEU A 65 14.90 -3.16 -11.44
CA LEU A 65 14.47 -3.14 -10.03
C LEU A 65 12.95 -3.07 -9.89
N ARG A 66 12.27 -2.25 -10.69
CA ARG A 66 10.81 -2.19 -10.69
C ARG A 66 10.20 -3.55 -11.05
N HIS A 67 10.76 -4.23 -12.05
CA HIS A 67 10.32 -5.56 -12.45
C HIS A 67 10.55 -6.59 -11.35
N TYR A 68 11.74 -6.59 -10.75
CA TYR A 68 12.09 -7.45 -9.62
C TYR A 68 11.10 -7.29 -8.46
N TYR A 69 10.81 -6.05 -8.03
CA TYR A 69 9.89 -5.81 -6.93
C TYR A 69 8.44 -6.14 -7.26
N ARG A 70 8.03 -5.98 -8.53
CA ARG A 70 6.71 -6.44 -8.98
C ARG A 70 6.56 -7.95 -8.81
N GLN A 71 7.58 -8.73 -9.17
CA GLN A 71 7.59 -10.18 -8.98
C GLN A 71 7.70 -10.57 -7.51
N LYS A 72 8.59 -9.92 -6.76
CA LYS A 72 8.84 -10.22 -5.34
C LYS A 72 7.58 -10.08 -4.48
N TRP A 73 6.68 -9.17 -4.83
CA TRP A 73 5.52 -8.80 -4.02
C TRP A 73 4.18 -9.07 -4.70
N GLU A 74 4.16 -9.95 -5.71
CA GLU A 74 2.92 -10.30 -6.41
C GLU A 74 1.88 -10.99 -5.52
N ASP A 75 2.33 -11.61 -4.43
CA ASP A 75 1.53 -12.32 -3.44
C ASP A 75 1.00 -11.42 -2.31
N ILE A 76 1.40 -10.15 -2.28
CA ILE A 76 0.96 -9.21 -1.25
C ILE A 76 -0.47 -8.77 -1.53
N GLY A 77 -1.35 -9.08 -0.57
CA GLY A 77 -2.77 -8.77 -0.68
C GLY A 77 -3.07 -7.27 -0.80
N PRO A 78 -4.14 -6.90 -1.52
CA PRO A 78 -4.48 -5.50 -1.82
C PRO A 78 -4.72 -4.64 -0.57
N LEU A 79 -5.22 -5.23 0.52
CA LEU A 79 -5.46 -4.46 1.75
C LEU A 79 -4.15 -3.97 2.39
N PHE A 80 -3.09 -4.78 2.33
CA PHE A 80 -1.78 -4.38 2.84
C PHE A 80 -1.23 -3.18 2.04
N LEU A 81 -1.32 -3.25 0.71
CA LEU A 81 -0.84 -2.18 -0.17
C LEU A 81 -1.66 -0.90 0.00
N ALA A 82 -2.98 -1.02 0.20
CA ALA A 82 -3.85 0.12 0.49
C ALA A 82 -3.50 0.78 1.83
N GLU A 83 -3.17 -0.01 2.85
CA GLU A 83 -2.74 0.50 4.15
C GLU A 83 -1.42 1.28 4.04
N LEU A 84 -0.41 0.70 3.37
CA LEU A 84 0.86 1.39 3.10
C LEU A 84 0.64 2.76 2.42
N LEU A 85 -0.16 2.79 1.36
CA LEU A 85 -0.49 4.04 0.65
C LEU A 85 -1.27 5.01 1.54
N SER A 86 -2.19 4.52 2.37
CA SER A 86 -2.94 5.32 3.33
C SER A 86 -2.00 5.98 4.36
N THR A 87 -0.99 5.27 4.86
CA THR A 87 -0.02 5.82 5.81
C THR A 87 0.80 6.96 5.19
N GLU A 88 1.27 6.79 3.95
CA GLU A 88 2.00 7.85 3.26
C GLU A 88 1.11 9.04 2.91
N PHE A 89 -0.13 8.79 2.47
CA PHE A 89 -1.14 9.84 2.26
C PHE A 89 -1.36 10.66 3.54
N MET A 90 -1.63 10.02 4.68
CA MET A 90 -1.83 10.72 5.95
C MET A 90 -0.59 11.51 6.39
N THR A 91 0.61 10.99 6.09
CA THR A 91 1.86 11.69 6.37
C THR A 91 1.99 12.96 5.53
N GLU A 92 1.58 12.91 4.26
CA GLU A 92 1.54 14.07 3.35
C GLU A 92 0.50 15.10 3.79
N GLN A 93 -0.72 14.67 4.12
CA GLN A 93 -1.78 15.55 4.62
C GLN A 93 -1.35 16.29 5.88
N ARG A 94 -0.58 15.63 6.75
CA ARG A 94 0.03 16.27 7.92
C ARG A 94 1.12 17.28 7.54
N ALA A 95 1.95 16.96 6.54
CA ALA A 95 3.01 17.86 6.09
C ALA A 95 2.45 19.14 5.45
N ARG A 96 1.33 19.03 4.72
CA ARG A 96 0.61 20.16 4.10
C ARG A 96 -0.22 20.99 5.08
N GLY A 97 -0.52 20.44 6.26
CA GLY A 97 -1.32 21.09 7.29
C GLY A 97 -2.82 20.84 7.17
N ASP A 98 -3.25 19.96 6.26
CA ASP A 98 -4.66 19.54 6.16
C ASP A 98 -5.07 18.67 7.35
N VAL A 99 -4.12 17.90 7.90
CA VAL A 99 -4.26 17.18 9.17
C VAL A 99 -3.39 17.86 10.21
N VAL A 100 -4.04 18.50 11.19
CA VAL A 100 -3.37 19.23 12.27
C VAL A 100 -3.42 18.42 13.55
N PHE A 101 -2.25 18.04 14.06
CA PHE A 101 -2.13 17.47 15.40
C PHE A 101 -2.18 18.56 16.46
N SER A 102 -2.81 18.25 17.59
CA SER A 102 -2.81 19.16 18.74
C SER A 102 -1.40 19.39 19.25
N GLU A 103 -1.15 20.56 19.85
CA GLU A 103 0.16 20.88 20.44
C GLU A 103 0.61 19.82 21.43
N ARG A 104 -0.32 19.31 22.26
CA ARG A 104 -0.05 18.23 23.22
C ARG A 104 0.43 16.93 22.55
N LEU A 105 -0.12 16.59 21.39
CA LEU A 105 0.31 15.39 20.64
C LEU A 105 1.70 15.60 20.02
N LEU A 106 1.99 16.81 19.53
CA LEU A 106 3.31 17.17 19.02
C LEU A 106 4.37 17.19 20.12
N GLU A 107 4.00 17.66 21.32
CA GLU A 107 4.87 17.67 22.49
C GLU A 107 5.22 16.25 22.92
N LEU A 108 4.24 15.35 23.02
CA LEU A 108 4.45 13.92 23.31
C LEU A 108 5.52 13.29 22.42
N GLY A 109 5.45 13.51 21.10
CA GLY A 109 6.43 12.96 20.15
C GLY A 109 7.86 13.49 20.33
N ARG A 110 8.04 14.63 21.02
CA ARG A 110 9.35 15.23 21.31
C ARG A 110 9.86 14.86 22.70
N THR A 111 8.99 14.87 23.71
CA THR A 111 9.37 14.68 25.11
C THR A 111 9.37 13.22 25.53
N GLU A 112 8.56 12.38 24.88
CA GLU A 112 8.41 10.95 25.20
C GLU A 112 8.56 10.09 23.94
N PRO A 113 9.75 10.07 23.29
CA PRO A 113 9.96 9.39 22.01
C PRO A 113 9.76 7.87 22.09
N GLU A 114 10.03 7.25 23.23
CA GLU A 114 9.81 5.83 23.48
C GLU A 114 8.32 5.50 23.49
N LEU A 115 7.51 6.24 24.26
CA LEU A 115 6.06 6.09 24.27
C LEU A 115 5.46 6.36 22.88
N TRP A 116 5.97 7.38 22.18
CA TRP A 116 5.57 7.64 20.80
C TRP A 116 5.88 6.46 19.87
N HIS A 117 7.04 5.83 20.03
CA HIS A 117 7.41 4.63 19.27
C HIS A 117 6.47 3.46 19.58
N GLU A 118 6.13 3.23 20.85
CA GLU A 118 5.17 2.18 21.26
C GLU A 118 3.80 2.37 20.61
N ILE A 119 3.26 3.60 20.65
CA ILE A 119 1.98 3.93 20.01
C ILE A 119 2.04 3.63 18.51
N ARG A 120 3.10 4.06 17.82
CA ARG A 120 3.26 3.78 16.38
C ARG A 120 3.40 2.29 16.10
N GLN A 121 4.13 1.55 16.93
CA GLN A 121 4.28 0.11 16.77
C GLN A 121 2.96 -0.63 16.95
N PHE A 122 2.12 -0.19 17.89
CA PHE A 122 0.78 -0.76 18.09
C PHE A 122 -0.09 -0.62 16.84
N PHE A 123 -0.22 0.59 16.28
CA PHE A 123 -1.01 0.82 15.07
C PHE A 123 -0.48 0.02 13.87
N ARG A 124 0.83 0.03 13.63
CA ARG A 124 1.46 -0.77 12.56
C ARG A 124 1.15 -2.27 12.67
N ARG A 125 1.25 -2.83 13.88
CA ARG A 125 0.94 -4.26 14.09
C ARG A 125 -0.53 -4.55 13.85
N LYS A 126 -1.43 -3.67 14.32
CA LYS A 126 -2.87 -3.79 14.09
C LYS A 126 -3.20 -3.74 12.59
N GLU A 127 -2.60 -2.79 11.87
CA GLU A 127 -2.73 -2.60 10.42
C GLU A 127 -2.27 -3.84 9.65
N MET A 128 -1.05 -4.32 9.92
CA MET A 128 -0.52 -5.54 9.32
C MET A 128 -1.42 -6.76 9.56
N VAL A 129 -1.85 -6.99 10.80
CA VAL A 129 -2.73 -8.11 11.12
C VAL A 129 -4.08 -7.98 10.40
N THR A 130 -4.64 -6.77 10.33
CA THR A 130 -5.89 -6.51 9.59
C THR A 130 -5.72 -6.86 8.10
N ALA A 131 -4.62 -6.44 7.50
CA ALA A 131 -4.30 -6.76 6.11
C ALA A 131 -4.15 -8.26 5.87
N LEU A 132 -3.43 -8.97 6.74
CA LEU A 132 -3.26 -10.43 6.67
C LEU A 132 -4.60 -11.16 6.80
N LEU A 133 -5.43 -10.76 7.75
CA LEU A 133 -6.75 -11.37 7.95
C LEU A 133 -7.70 -11.12 6.78
N ALA A 134 -7.67 -9.93 6.18
CA ALA A 134 -8.47 -9.65 4.99
C ALA A 134 -7.96 -10.38 3.74
N ALA A 135 -6.65 -10.54 3.59
CA ALA A 135 -6.07 -11.33 2.51
C ALA A 135 -6.39 -12.82 2.65
N GLY A 136 -6.37 -13.34 3.88
CA GLY A 136 -6.78 -14.71 4.20
C GLY A 136 -8.30 -14.92 4.28
N HIS A 137 -9.10 -13.86 4.19
CA HIS A 137 -10.55 -13.97 4.21
C HIS A 137 -11.02 -14.56 2.89
N VAL A 138 -11.52 -15.80 2.96
CA VAL A 138 -12.27 -16.38 1.84
C VAL A 138 -13.56 -15.57 1.72
N PRO A 139 -13.80 -14.88 0.58
CA PRO A 139 -15.08 -14.25 0.36
C PRO A 139 -16.14 -15.34 0.48
N SER A 140 -17.13 -15.17 1.37
CA SER A 140 -18.32 -16.02 1.33
C SER A 140 -18.79 -16.01 -0.11
N ALA A 141 -18.75 -17.17 -0.76
CA ALA A 141 -19.08 -17.31 -2.17
C ALA A 141 -20.35 -16.51 -2.42
N ASN A 142 -20.32 -15.59 -3.39
CA ASN A 142 -21.55 -15.09 -3.98
C ASN A 142 -22.35 -16.33 -4.33
N THR A 143 -23.42 -16.58 -3.58
CA THR A 143 -24.44 -17.54 -3.96
C THR A 143 -24.92 -17.05 -5.31
N VAL A 144 -24.36 -17.60 -6.38
CA VAL A 144 -24.93 -17.50 -7.72
C VAL A 144 -26.25 -18.24 -7.58
N VAL A 145 -27.30 -17.49 -7.25
CA VAL A 145 -28.66 -17.94 -7.49
C VAL A 145 -28.74 -18.06 -9.00
N SER A 146 -28.59 -19.28 -9.50
CA SER A 146 -28.97 -19.57 -10.87
C SER A 146 -30.45 -19.17 -11.00
N PRO A 147 -30.84 -18.42 -12.03
CA PRO A 147 -32.26 -18.18 -12.26
C PRO A 147 -32.97 -19.54 -12.35
N PRO A 148 -34.21 -19.66 -11.86
CA PRO A 148 -34.97 -20.89 -12.05
C PRO A 148 -35.06 -21.17 -13.55
N ASP A 149 -34.78 -22.41 -13.95
CA ASP A 149 -34.91 -22.87 -15.33
C ASP A 149 -36.34 -22.54 -15.82
N GLU A 150 -36.46 -21.82 -16.94
CA GLU A 150 -37.74 -21.49 -17.60
C GLU A 150 -38.36 -22.72 -18.32
N ASP A 151 -37.95 -23.95 -17.98
CA ASP A 151 -38.36 -25.18 -18.68
C ASP A 151 -39.48 -25.97 -17.97
N ASP A 152 -40.06 -25.46 -16.87
CA ASP A 152 -41.13 -26.14 -16.13
C ASP A 152 -42.58 -25.74 -16.56
N GLU A 153 -42.76 -25.02 -17.69
CA GLU A 153 -44.09 -24.62 -18.19
C GLU A 153 -44.67 -25.47 -19.33
N GLU A 154 -44.02 -26.55 -19.79
CA GLU A 154 -44.56 -27.38 -20.90
C GLU A 154 -45.41 -28.61 -20.47
N ASP A 155 -45.42 -29.01 -19.20
CA ASP A 155 -46.10 -30.25 -18.75
C ASP A 155 -47.53 -30.06 -18.18
N LEU A 156 -48.13 -28.87 -18.34
CA LEU A 156 -49.47 -28.58 -17.80
C LEU A 156 -50.64 -28.82 -18.76
N TRP A 157 -50.38 -29.26 -20.00
CA TRP A 157 -51.44 -29.52 -20.99
C TRP A 157 -51.17 -30.72 -21.91
N GLU A 158 -51.19 -31.94 -21.39
CA GLU A 158 -51.55 -33.16 -22.16
C GLU A 158 -52.47 -34.10 -21.37
#